data_AF-A0A2J7QEF3-F1
#
_entry.id   AF-A0A2J7QEF3-F1
#
_cell.length_a   1.000
_cell.length_b   1.000
_cell.length_c   1.000
_cell.angle_alpha   90.00
_cell.angle_beta   90.00
_cell.angle_gamma   90.00
#
_symmetry.space_group_name_H-M   'P 1'
#
loop_
_entity.id
_entity.type
_entity.pdbx_description
1 polymer ?
#
loop_
_entity_poly.entity_id
_entity_poly.type
_entity_poly.pdbx_seq_one_letter_code
_entity_poly.pdbx_strand_id
1 'polypeptide(L)'
;MRVLVLLCLALLRSEALELCDTAGPCSCDRSWGKLNCYCTSTEKKELVLSPSVVPKGTAHIRIQNCYRVHVLPHTWVHHREMRRVEFVNIEELIIESNAFSWNETLALEPFPQPGLVVSTVNSSIPEIPSYTFNGRITGITFHNVSIGTIRAFAFASLYNTEKVELSECVVTTFEAQAFKKFSLEKLHIIGGHFRDSVPSRTWVDLEVDNELLIERVTIESIHSSAFIVHGPKTFRLYGNYFGNVEGEAFRIKMHGKTLIQNNIFKTLAKGAFISISTEDSVIKMKGLQRLQFENNTVGHFESGCLLFNMTSFEVQLDNVVLNLTCSCTLLETWGSELSSYSPLQGQQNSPPQMDASDRFWCQEDTAEKNGRHYIKFKDYSQQCILVSGLHMFIIITVTCSLLLLVLVLIVIFLWNRYRSRHQRRWISVPGTPSNDKKTKKNKGNNVEKISANGQDSRLTVVVPDGRTYRETELHVIVERTEPIVEHEYVDTAIDERAKKIVQ
;
A
#
# COMPACT_ATOMS: atom_id res chain seq x y z
N MET A 1 60.67 -42.09 21.16
CA MET A 1 59.56 -41.75 20.24
C MET A 1 58.17 -41.82 20.91
N ARG A 2 57.80 -42.88 21.65
CA ARG A 2 56.50 -42.95 22.36
C ARG A 2 56.27 -41.87 23.44
N VAL A 3 57.32 -41.45 24.14
CA VAL A 3 57.23 -40.39 25.17
C VAL A 3 57.00 -39.00 24.56
N LEU A 4 57.55 -38.74 23.36
CA LEU A 4 57.35 -37.48 22.64
C LEU A 4 55.92 -37.34 22.09
N VAL A 5 55.31 -38.46 21.65
CA VAL A 5 53.92 -38.50 21.17
C VAL A 5 52.93 -38.31 22.34
N LEU A 6 53.23 -38.87 23.52
CA LEU A 6 52.44 -38.64 24.73
C LEU A 6 52.55 -37.20 25.26
N LEU A 7 53.72 -36.57 25.16
CA LEU A 7 53.88 -35.15 25.51
C LEU A 7 53.15 -34.23 24.51
N CYS A 8 53.18 -34.52 23.21
CA CYS A 8 52.40 -33.77 22.22
C CYS A 8 50.89 -33.94 22.41
N LEU A 9 50.41 -35.15 22.76
CA LEU A 9 49.00 -35.39 23.07
C LEU A 9 48.55 -34.73 24.38
N ALA A 10 49.45 -34.63 25.37
CA ALA A 10 49.18 -33.90 26.62
C ALA A 10 49.20 -32.37 26.42
N LEU A 11 50.06 -31.84 25.53
CA LEU A 11 50.11 -30.40 25.20
C LEU A 11 48.99 -29.95 24.25
N LEU A 12 48.33 -30.87 23.54
CA LEU A 12 47.16 -30.59 22.70
C LEU A 12 45.82 -30.66 23.46
N ARG A 13 45.82 -31.08 24.74
CA ARG A 13 44.67 -30.90 25.64
C ARG A 13 44.77 -29.54 26.33
N SER A 14 44.60 -28.47 25.57
CA SER A 14 44.05 -27.25 26.16
C SER A 14 42.57 -27.52 26.37
N GLU A 15 42.19 -28.10 27.51
CA GLU A 15 40.79 -28.09 27.92
C GLU A 15 40.36 -26.63 27.96
N ALA A 16 39.46 -26.26 27.04
CA ALA A 16 38.91 -24.91 27.01
C ALA A 16 38.25 -24.68 28.38
N LEU A 17 38.75 -23.68 29.10
CA LEU A 17 38.27 -23.38 30.45
C LEU A 17 36.78 -23.04 30.37
N GLU A 18 35.94 -23.75 31.12
CA GLU A 18 34.50 -23.55 31.10
C GLU A 18 34.15 -22.15 31.65
N LEU A 19 33.00 -21.62 31.23
CA LEU A 19 32.52 -20.29 31.63
C LEU A 19 32.47 -20.13 33.17
N CYS A 20 32.27 -21.24 33.90
CA CYS A 20 32.15 -21.30 35.36
C CYS A 20 33.46 -21.51 36.11
N ASP A 21 34.49 -22.02 35.43
CA ASP A 21 35.80 -22.30 36.05
C ASP A 21 36.69 -21.05 36.06
N THR A 22 36.37 -20.08 35.20
CA THR A 22 36.99 -18.76 35.24
C THR A 22 36.45 -17.95 36.41
N ALA A 23 37.30 -17.15 37.07
CA ALA A 23 36.88 -16.05 37.94
C ALA A 23 36.26 -14.89 37.11
N GLY A 24 35.47 -15.24 36.10
CA GLY A 24 34.91 -14.36 35.09
C GLY A 24 33.56 -13.76 35.50
N PRO A 25 32.85 -13.12 34.54
CA PRO A 25 31.58 -12.44 34.79
C PRO A 25 30.39 -13.38 35.01
N CYS A 26 30.61 -14.70 35.00
CA CYS A 26 29.55 -15.70 35.01
C CYS A 26 29.45 -16.42 36.36
N SER A 27 28.21 -16.56 36.83
CA SER A 27 27.85 -17.27 38.04
C SER A 27 26.99 -18.48 37.68
N CYS A 28 27.40 -19.64 38.19
CA CYS A 28 26.78 -20.92 37.89
C CYS A 28 26.19 -21.49 39.16
N ASP A 29 24.96 -21.98 39.07
CA ASP A 29 24.35 -22.67 40.20
C ASP A 29 25.11 -23.97 40.52
N ARG A 30 25.09 -24.40 41.79
CA ARG A 30 25.73 -25.65 42.24
C ARG A 30 25.18 -26.89 41.53
N SER A 31 23.96 -26.79 41.00
CA SER A 31 23.30 -27.83 40.20
C SER A 31 23.59 -27.73 38.70
N TRP A 32 24.32 -26.70 38.26
CA TRP A 32 24.63 -26.37 36.86
C TRP A 32 23.41 -26.12 35.96
N GLY A 33 22.19 -26.20 36.46
CA GLY A 33 20.97 -25.98 35.66
C GLY A 33 20.79 -24.53 35.19
N LYS A 34 21.42 -23.55 35.88
CA LYS A 34 21.30 -22.12 35.55
C LYS A 34 22.67 -21.43 35.52
N LEU A 35 22.94 -20.75 34.41
CA LEU A 35 24.13 -19.96 34.15
C LEU A 35 23.72 -18.49 33.95
N ASN A 36 24.24 -17.60 34.78
CA ASN A 36 23.99 -16.15 34.67
C ASN A 36 25.31 -15.42 34.48
N CYS A 37 25.47 -14.71 33.36
CA CYS A 37 26.63 -13.86 33.10
C CYS A 37 26.24 -12.40 33.20
N TYR A 38 26.96 -11.65 34.03
CA TYR A 38 26.80 -10.21 34.20
C TYR A 38 28.12 -9.51 33.91
N CYS A 39 28.20 -8.84 32.77
CA CYS A 39 29.35 -8.01 32.45
C CYS A 39 29.20 -6.65 33.14
N THR A 40 30.14 -6.31 34.03
CA THR A 40 30.19 -4.99 34.66
C THR A 40 30.63 -3.93 33.65
N SER A 41 29.91 -2.81 33.59
CA SER A 41 30.11 -1.73 32.62
C SER A 41 31.49 -1.05 32.64
N THR A 42 32.31 -1.31 33.65
CA THR A 42 33.65 -0.73 33.81
C THR A 42 34.70 -1.38 32.92
N GLU A 43 34.48 -2.62 32.49
CA GLU A 43 35.37 -3.35 31.58
C GLU A 43 34.54 -3.82 30.39
N LYS A 44 34.85 -3.36 29.17
CA LYS A 44 34.23 -3.85 27.93
C LYS A 44 34.57 -5.32 27.73
N LYS A 45 33.82 -6.21 28.39
CA LYS A 45 34.02 -7.65 28.31
C LYS A 45 33.29 -8.20 27.10
N GLU A 46 34.04 -8.93 26.29
CA GLU A 46 33.53 -9.75 25.21
C GLU A 46 33.33 -11.18 25.71
N LEU A 47 32.22 -11.80 25.34
CA LEU A 47 31.90 -13.18 25.70
C LEU A 47 31.74 -14.01 24.43
N VAL A 48 32.49 -15.11 24.32
CA VAL A 48 32.37 -16.05 23.20
C VAL A 48 31.73 -17.34 23.70
N LEU A 49 30.58 -17.69 23.14
CA LEU A 49 29.87 -18.92 23.43
C LEU A 49 30.23 -19.97 22.38
N SER A 50 30.64 -21.14 22.86
CA SER A 50 30.95 -22.30 22.02
C SER A 50 30.52 -23.59 22.73
N PRO A 51 30.46 -24.72 22.01
CA PRO A 51 30.02 -25.99 22.58
C PRO A 51 30.87 -26.45 23.78
N SER A 52 32.15 -26.09 23.79
CA SER A 52 33.11 -26.51 24.82
C SER A 52 33.13 -25.60 26.04
N VAL A 53 32.69 -24.34 25.90
CA VAL A 53 32.79 -23.35 26.97
C VAL A 53 31.52 -23.35 27.84
N VAL A 54 30.38 -23.68 27.25
CA VAL A 54 29.13 -23.86 27.99
C VAL A 54 29.18 -25.19 28.76
N PRO A 55 28.98 -25.21 30.08
CA PRO A 55 28.99 -26.43 30.87
C PRO A 55 27.87 -27.39 30.48
N LYS A 56 28.17 -28.69 30.52
CA LYS A 56 27.15 -29.74 30.31
C LYS A 56 26.11 -29.71 31.45
N GLY A 57 24.86 -29.98 31.11
CA GLY A 57 23.74 -29.92 32.07
C GLY A 57 23.14 -28.53 32.26
N THR A 58 23.65 -27.52 31.55
CA THR A 58 23.05 -26.18 31.58
C THR A 58 21.69 -26.20 30.89
N ALA A 59 20.64 -25.84 31.63
CA ALA A 59 19.27 -25.76 31.12
C ALA A 59 18.81 -24.34 30.80
N HIS A 60 19.35 -23.35 31.50
CA HIS A 60 19.01 -21.94 31.34
C HIS A 60 20.26 -21.07 31.35
N ILE A 61 20.46 -20.30 30.29
CA ILE A 61 21.49 -19.28 30.18
C ILE A 61 20.86 -17.89 30.12
N ARG A 62 21.38 -16.96 30.93
CA ARG A 62 21.08 -15.54 30.85
C ARG A 62 22.36 -14.73 30.82
N ILE A 63 22.57 -13.96 29.76
CA ILE A 63 23.74 -13.09 29.56
C ILE A 63 23.25 -11.65 29.49
N GLN A 64 23.85 -10.78 30.32
CA GLN A 64 23.38 -9.41 30.48
C GLN A 64 24.49 -8.38 30.60
N ASN A 65 24.21 -7.19 30.04
CA ASN A 65 25.04 -5.99 30.11
C ASN A 65 26.46 -6.15 29.52
N CYS A 66 26.63 -7.04 28.55
CA CYS A 66 27.92 -7.26 27.90
C CYS A 66 28.09 -6.36 26.67
N TYR A 67 29.33 -5.90 26.44
CA TYR A 67 29.67 -5.09 25.28
C TYR A 67 29.47 -5.89 23.99
N ARG A 68 30.03 -7.10 23.96
CA ARG A 68 29.95 -7.97 22.79
C ARG A 68 29.72 -9.41 23.19
N VAL A 69 28.77 -10.07 22.57
CA VAL A 69 28.53 -11.51 22.76
C VAL A 69 28.58 -12.17 21.39
N HIS A 70 29.45 -13.17 21.25
CA HIS A 70 29.63 -13.91 20.01
C HIS A 70 29.17 -15.35 20.19
N VAL A 71 28.10 -15.74 19.48
CA VAL A 71 27.56 -17.11 19.51
C VAL A 71 28.09 -17.89 18.32
N LEU A 72 28.99 -18.84 18.58
CA LEU A 72 29.60 -19.65 17.54
C LEU A 72 28.63 -20.72 17.00
N PRO A 73 28.89 -21.28 15.81
CA PRO A 73 28.08 -22.32 15.22
C PRO A 73 27.96 -23.54 16.14
N HIS A 74 26.79 -24.17 16.15
CA HIS A 74 26.54 -25.43 16.86
C HIS A 74 26.75 -25.37 18.37
N THR A 75 26.77 -24.17 18.98
CA THR A 75 27.00 -23.96 20.42
C THR A 75 26.15 -24.89 21.29
N TRP A 76 24.93 -25.21 20.86
CA TRP A 76 23.96 -25.98 21.67
C TRP A 76 23.85 -27.48 21.34
N VAL A 77 24.61 -28.00 20.37
CA VAL A 77 24.42 -29.36 19.85
C VAL A 77 24.59 -30.44 20.91
N HIS A 78 25.48 -30.22 21.89
CA HIS A 78 25.74 -31.17 22.98
C HIS A 78 24.96 -30.88 24.27
N HIS A 79 24.10 -29.85 24.27
CA HIS A 79 23.36 -29.37 25.43
C HIS A 79 21.90 -29.81 25.37
N ARG A 80 21.65 -31.10 25.61
CA ARG A 80 20.31 -31.73 25.53
C ARG A 80 19.30 -31.13 26.51
N GLU A 81 19.80 -30.66 27.64
CA GLU A 81 18.99 -30.09 28.72
C GLU A 81 18.68 -28.60 28.51
N MET A 82 19.31 -27.95 27.51
CA MET A 82 19.07 -26.54 27.22
C MET A 82 17.60 -26.32 26.89
N ARG A 83 16.98 -25.37 27.59
CA ARG A 83 15.58 -24.95 27.40
C ARG A 83 15.46 -23.46 27.13
N ARG A 84 16.35 -22.63 27.67
CA ARG A 84 16.24 -21.19 27.52
C ARG A 84 17.58 -20.48 27.41
N VAL A 85 17.68 -19.59 26.42
CA VAL A 85 18.79 -18.67 26.25
C VAL A 85 18.25 -17.25 26.19
N GLU A 86 18.72 -16.38 27.08
CA GLU A 86 18.30 -14.99 27.18
C GLU A 86 19.51 -14.05 27.03
N PHE A 87 19.44 -13.12 26.08
CA PHE A 87 20.41 -12.04 25.88
C PHE A 87 19.74 -10.71 26.22
N VAL A 88 20.32 -9.94 27.14
CA VAL A 88 19.70 -8.70 27.63
C VAL A 88 20.72 -7.56 27.67
N ASN A 89 20.38 -6.42 27.09
CA ASN A 89 21.25 -5.24 27.08
C ASN A 89 22.64 -5.55 26.51
N ILE A 90 22.69 -6.22 25.34
CA ILE A 90 23.95 -6.52 24.66
C ILE A 90 24.18 -5.46 23.58
N GLU A 91 25.28 -4.72 23.68
CA GLU A 91 25.57 -3.65 22.71
C GLU A 91 25.76 -4.22 21.29
N GLU A 92 26.48 -5.34 21.16
CA GLU A 92 26.60 -6.07 19.89
C GLU A 92 26.52 -7.60 20.10
N LEU A 93 25.43 -8.21 19.62
CA LEU A 93 25.22 -9.66 19.62
C LEU A 93 25.53 -10.21 18.21
N ILE A 94 26.67 -10.89 18.10
CA ILE A 94 27.10 -11.54 16.86
C ILE A 94 26.65 -12.99 16.91
N ILE A 95 25.89 -13.38 15.89
CA ILE A 95 25.33 -14.71 15.76
C ILE A 95 25.88 -15.30 14.46
N GLU A 96 26.59 -16.43 14.54
CA GLU A 96 27.03 -17.13 13.34
C GLU A 96 25.94 -18.09 12.80
N SER A 97 26.09 -18.54 11.56
CA SER A 97 25.23 -19.56 10.97
C SER A 97 25.20 -20.83 11.83
N ASN A 98 24.02 -21.45 11.98
CA ASN A 98 23.80 -22.61 12.84
C ASN A 98 24.08 -22.38 14.34
N ALA A 99 24.20 -21.13 14.80
CA ALA A 99 24.38 -20.82 16.22
C ALA A 99 23.28 -21.41 17.09
N PHE A 100 22.02 -21.38 16.63
CA PHE A 100 20.85 -21.96 17.30
C PHE A 100 20.34 -23.23 16.62
N SER A 101 21.24 -24.03 16.02
CA SER A 101 20.90 -25.39 15.59
C SER A 101 20.74 -26.29 16.81
N TRP A 102 19.50 -26.60 17.18
CA TRP A 102 19.18 -27.38 18.38
C TRP A 102 18.36 -28.63 18.06
N ASN A 103 19.05 -29.75 18.21
CA ASN A 103 18.55 -31.11 18.37
C ASN A 103 17.39 -31.53 17.44
N GLU A 104 17.73 -31.76 16.18
CA GLU A 104 16.82 -32.30 15.15
C GLU A 104 16.35 -33.73 15.45
N THR A 105 17.15 -34.54 16.14
CA THR A 105 16.79 -35.95 16.40
C THR A 105 15.70 -36.10 17.46
N LEU A 106 15.63 -35.17 18.44
CA LEU A 106 14.49 -35.08 19.36
C LEU A 106 13.19 -34.64 18.67
N ALA A 107 13.24 -34.11 17.45
CA ALA A 107 12.01 -33.84 16.69
C ALA A 107 11.31 -35.13 16.22
N LEU A 108 12.03 -36.25 16.18
CA LEU A 108 11.52 -37.57 15.79
C LEU A 108 11.03 -38.39 17.00
N GLU A 109 11.21 -37.91 18.23
CA GLU A 109 10.76 -38.63 19.42
C GLU A 109 9.24 -38.56 19.60
N PRO A 110 8.58 -39.67 20.00
CA PRO A 110 7.12 -39.76 20.07
C PRO A 110 6.50 -38.93 21.20
N PHE A 111 7.30 -38.44 22.15
CA PHE A 111 6.81 -37.66 23.28
C PHE A 111 7.17 -36.16 23.12
N PRO A 112 6.23 -35.24 23.40
CA PRO A 112 6.49 -33.81 23.27
C PRO A 112 7.45 -33.35 24.38
N GLN A 113 8.73 -33.21 24.04
CA GLN A 113 9.71 -32.52 24.87
C GLN A 113 9.63 -31.00 24.63
N PRO A 114 9.83 -30.16 25.66
CA PRO A 114 9.93 -28.72 25.45
C PRO A 114 11.17 -28.40 24.60
N GLY A 115 11.00 -27.54 23.60
CA GLY A 115 12.09 -27.09 22.74
C GLY A 115 12.89 -25.95 23.35
N LEU A 116 13.83 -25.42 22.57
CA LEU A 116 14.64 -24.27 22.96
C LEU A 116 13.83 -22.97 22.85
N VAL A 117 13.91 -22.10 23.85
CA VAL A 117 13.38 -20.74 23.80
C VAL A 117 14.56 -19.76 23.74
N VAL A 118 14.59 -18.94 22.70
CA VAL A 118 15.61 -17.90 22.50
C VAL A 118 14.95 -16.53 22.65
N SER A 119 15.51 -15.70 23.53
CA SER A 119 15.04 -14.34 23.72
C SER A 119 16.19 -13.34 23.69
N THR A 120 16.00 -12.27 22.95
CA THR A 120 16.94 -11.15 22.88
C THR A 120 16.21 -9.86 23.16
N VAL A 121 16.71 -9.09 24.12
CA VAL A 121 16.07 -7.88 24.64
C VAL A 121 17.05 -6.73 24.64
N ASN A 122 16.60 -5.57 24.13
CA ASN A 122 17.35 -4.31 24.16
C ASN A 122 18.80 -4.47 23.68
N SER A 123 18.98 -5.01 22.48
CA SER A 123 20.30 -5.39 21.96
C SER A 123 20.43 -5.04 20.47
N SER A 124 21.65 -5.02 19.95
CA SER A 124 21.90 -4.86 18.51
C SER A 124 22.41 -6.17 17.91
N ILE A 125 21.85 -6.57 16.78
CA ILE A 125 22.28 -7.73 15.98
C ILE A 125 22.64 -7.21 14.58
N PRO A 126 23.94 -7.14 14.22
CA PRO A 126 24.34 -6.65 12.90
C PRO A 126 23.75 -7.50 11.76
N GLU A 127 23.74 -8.82 11.93
CA GLU A 127 23.26 -9.77 10.92
C GLU A 127 22.68 -11.01 11.60
N ILE A 128 21.58 -11.54 11.05
CA ILE A 128 21.09 -12.89 11.32
C ILE A 128 21.41 -13.74 10.08
N PRO A 129 22.47 -14.56 10.11
CA PRO A 129 22.89 -15.37 8.98
C PRO A 129 21.89 -16.46 8.60
N SER A 130 22.09 -17.06 7.43
CA SER A 130 21.34 -18.24 6.98
C SER A 130 21.48 -19.40 7.97
N TYR A 131 20.39 -20.13 8.19
CA TYR A 131 20.31 -21.29 9.09
C TYR A 131 20.68 -20.98 10.53
N THR A 132 20.52 -19.73 10.98
CA THR A 132 20.76 -19.37 12.38
C THR A 132 19.86 -20.17 13.32
N PHE A 133 18.57 -20.25 13.00
CA PHE A 133 17.57 -20.98 13.77
C PHE A 133 17.12 -22.20 12.99
N ASN A 134 17.42 -23.39 13.52
CA ASN A 134 17.07 -24.69 12.93
C ASN A 134 16.84 -25.72 14.05
N GLY A 135 15.88 -26.62 13.86
CA GLY A 135 15.56 -27.70 14.79
C GLY A 135 14.36 -27.41 15.69
N ARG A 136 14.34 -28.00 16.88
CA ARG A 136 13.17 -27.96 17.78
C ARG A 136 13.19 -26.71 18.67
N ILE A 137 12.82 -25.57 18.11
CA ILE A 137 12.80 -24.27 18.80
C ILE A 137 11.35 -23.92 19.12
N THR A 138 11.01 -23.84 20.40
CA THR A 138 9.64 -23.53 20.85
C THR A 138 9.31 -22.05 20.71
N GLY A 139 10.27 -21.16 20.95
CA GLY A 139 9.99 -19.72 20.93
C GLY A 139 11.20 -18.91 20.52
N ILE A 140 10.98 -17.92 19.65
CA ILE A 140 11.98 -16.92 19.29
C ILE A 140 11.37 -15.55 19.49
N THR A 141 11.95 -14.76 20.40
CA THR A 141 11.43 -13.43 20.72
C THR A 141 12.55 -12.39 20.66
N PHE A 142 12.34 -11.35 19.86
CA PHE A 142 13.17 -10.15 19.84
C PHE A 142 12.33 -8.99 20.38
N HIS A 143 12.84 -8.29 21.40
CA HIS A 143 12.15 -7.15 21.99
C HIS A 143 13.07 -5.92 22.08
N ASN A 144 12.68 -4.82 21.45
CA ASN A 144 13.49 -3.61 21.36
C ASN A 144 14.89 -3.90 20.80
N VAL A 145 14.96 -4.63 19.68
CA VAL A 145 16.22 -5.07 19.06
C VAL A 145 16.42 -4.35 17.73
N SER A 146 17.63 -3.82 17.50
CA SER A 146 18.03 -3.35 16.18
C SER A 146 18.68 -4.50 15.42
N ILE A 147 18.14 -4.83 14.26
CA ILE A 147 18.64 -5.88 13.38
C ILE A 147 19.10 -5.23 12.08
N GLY A 148 20.36 -5.45 11.67
CA GLY A 148 20.85 -4.98 10.39
C GLY A 148 20.22 -5.76 9.25
N THR A 149 20.72 -6.96 8.99
CA THR A 149 20.26 -7.80 7.87
C THR A 149 19.72 -9.15 8.37
N ILE A 150 18.55 -9.55 7.89
CA ILE A 150 18.07 -10.93 8.03
C ILE A 150 18.27 -11.65 6.70
N ARG A 151 19.22 -12.59 6.68
CA ARG A 151 19.59 -13.34 5.47
C ARG A 151 18.52 -14.34 5.07
N ALA A 152 18.57 -14.77 3.81
CA ALA A 152 17.77 -15.87 3.31
C ALA A 152 17.97 -17.11 4.19
N PHE A 153 16.88 -17.84 4.46
CA PHE A 153 16.87 -19.06 5.28
C PHE A 153 17.36 -18.87 6.72
N ALA A 154 17.39 -17.64 7.26
CA ALA A 154 17.73 -17.39 8.65
C ALA A 154 16.86 -18.20 9.63
N PHE A 155 15.57 -18.34 9.29
CA PHE A 155 14.58 -19.14 10.00
C PHE A 155 14.07 -20.25 9.06
N ALA A 156 14.59 -21.45 9.24
CA ALA A 156 14.27 -22.59 8.40
C ALA A 156 14.20 -23.88 9.23
N SER A 157 13.38 -24.83 8.80
CA SER A 157 13.31 -26.16 9.42
C SER A 157 13.05 -26.12 10.93
N LEU A 158 12.14 -25.22 11.36
CA LEU A 158 11.71 -25.15 12.75
C LEU A 158 10.58 -26.15 13.01
N TYR A 159 10.67 -26.88 14.12
CA TYR A 159 9.70 -27.91 14.49
C TYR A 159 9.04 -27.60 15.83
N ASN A 160 7.72 -27.77 15.90
CA ASN A 160 6.92 -27.56 17.11
C ASN A 160 7.16 -26.17 17.74
N THR A 161 7.20 -25.17 16.86
CA THR A 161 7.38 -23.77 17.23
C THR A 161 6.05 -23.22 17.73
N GLU A 162 6.02 -22.66 18.93
CA GLU A 162 4.84 -21.98 19.44
C GLU A 162 4.78 -20.55 18.90
N LYS A 163 5.89 -19.80 19.04
CA LYS A 163 5.85 -18.36 18.79
C LYS A 163 7.12 -17.83 18.15
N VAL A 164 6.95 -17.00 17.11
CA VAL A 164 8.00 -16.10 16.61
C VAL A 164 7.49 -14.67 16.76
N GLU A 165 8.25 -13.84 17.46
CA GLU A 165 7.87 -12.47 17.81
C GLU A 165 8.98 -11.46 17.54
N LEU A 166 8.64 -10.43 16.77
CA LEU A 166 9.42 -9.22 16.57
C LEU A 166 8.67 -8.07 17.24
N SER A 167 9.13 -7.60 18.40
CA SER A 167 8.48 -6.56 19.19
C SER A 167 9.37 -5.31 19.29
N GLU A 168 8.87 -4.16 18.87
CA GLU A 168 9.59 -2.88 18.86
C GLU A 168 10.97 -3.00 18.17
N CYS A 169 11.05 -3.83 17.12
CA CYS A 169 12.29 -4.09 16.41
C CYS A 169 12.51 -3.09 15.28
N VAL A 170 13.77 -2.69 15.08
CA VAL A 170 14.17 -1.93 13.90
C VAL A 170 14.95 -2.87 12.99
N VAL A 171 14.37 -3.26 11.86
CA VAL A 171 15.05 -4.11 10.87
C VAL A 171 15.47 -3.25 9.69
N THR A 172 16.74 -3.31 9.31
CA THR A 172 17.24 -2.52 8.18
C THR A 172 16.86 -3.20 6.87
N THR A 173 17.29 -4.44 6.65
CA THR A 173 17.03 -5.21 5.44
C THR A 173 16.50 -6.61 5.73
N PHE A 174 15.62 -7.08 4.86
CA PHE A 174 15.25 -8.49 4.73
C PHE A 174 15.76 -9.00 3.39
N GLU A 175 16.32 -10.20 3.36
CA GLU A 175 16.49 -10.95 2.13
C GLU A 175 15.24 -11.80 1.83
N ALA A 176 15.02 -12.08 0.54
CA ALA A 176 14.00 -13.03 0.15
C ALA A 176 14.27 -14.40 0.80
N GLN A 177 13.20 -15.06 1.22
CA GLN A 177 13.16 -16.36 1.89
C GLN A 177 13.79 -16.37 3.28
N ALA A 178 13.90 -15.22 3.94
CA ALA A 178 14.38 -15.12 5.32
C ALA A 178 13.66 -16.08 6.28
N PHE A 179 12.34 -16.23 6.12
CA PHE A 179 11.52 -17.19 6.85
C PHE A 179 10.94 -18.19 5.86
N LYS A 180 11.32 -19.47 5.97
CA LYS A 180 10.94 -20.46 4.96
C LYS A 180 10.50 -21.80 5.55
N LYS A 181 9.31 -22.24 5.15
CA LYS A 181 8.82 -23.62 5.23
C LYS A 181 8.92 -24.22 6.64
N PHE A 182 8.18 -23.63 7.58
CA PHE A 182 8.00 -24.17 8.92
C PHE A 182 6.61 -23.82 9.45
N SER A 183 6.16 -24.56 10.46
CA SER A 183 4.90 -24.32 11.13
C SER A 183 5.10 -23.68 12.51
N LEU A 184 4.16 -22.83 12.91
CA LEU A 184 4.12 -22.21 14.22
C LEU A 184 2.70 -21.90 14.70
N GLU A 185 2.48 -21.77 16.00
CA GLU A 185 1.16 -21.39 16.51
C GLU A 185 0.87 -19.90 16.25
N LYS A 186 1.85 -19.03 16.52
CA LYS A 186 1.69 -17.56 16.53
C LYS A 186 2.86 -16.84 15.87
N LEU A 187 2.57 -16.02 14.86
CA LEU A 187 3.53 -15.10 14.24
C LEU A 187 3.15 -13.66 14.57
N HIS A 188 3.98 -13.00 15.38
CA HIS A 188 3.71 -11.65 15.90
C HIS A 188 4.77 -10.66 15.43
N ILE A 189 4.33 -9.57 14.82
CA ILE A 189 5.15 -8.41 14.46
C ILE A 189 4.47 -7.19 15.07
N ILE A 190 5.03 -6.66 16.16
CA ILE A 190 4.37 -5.69 17.03
C ILE A 190 5.28 -4.48 17.24
N GLY A 191 4.89 -3.32 16.77
CA GLY A 191 5.70 -2.10 16.90
C GLY A 191 6.93 -2.13 15.99
N GLY A 192 7.74 -1.08 16.12
CA GLY A 192 9.00 -0.97 15.38
C GLY A 192 8.89 -0.52 13.92
N HIS A 193 10.01 -0.65 13.21
CA HIS A 193 10.20 -0.08 11.89
C HIS A 193 11.03 -0.97 10.98
N PHE A 194 10.52 -1.24 9.79
CA PHE A 194 11.27 -1.87 8.70
C PHE A 194 11.71 -0.75 7.75
N ARG A 195 13.02 -0.46 7.77
CA ARG A 195 13.59 0.71 7.09
C ARG A 195 13.50 0.56 5.59
N ASP A 196 14.02 -0.55 5.05
CA ASP A 196 14.01 -0.80 3.62
C ASP A 196 12.75 -1.56 3.20
N SER A 197 12.66 -1.88 1.91
CA SER A 197 11.56 -2.66 1.39
C SER A 197 11.59 -4.10 1.88
N VAL A 198 10.39 -4.65 2.06
CA VAL A 198 10.14 -6.04 2.37
C VAL A 198 10.01 -6.78 1.04
N PRO A 199 11.01 -7.57 0.61
CA PRO A 199 11.02 -8.15 -0.72
C PRO A 199 9.98 -9.26 -0.86
N SER A 200 9.68 -9.61 -2.12
CA SER A 200 8.86 -10.76 -2.44
C SER A 200 9.40 -12.02 -1.78
N ARG A 201 8.49 -12.87 -1.30
CA ARG A 201 8.83 -14.14 -0.68
C ARG A 201 9.71 -13.97 0.57
N THR A 202 9.50 -12.96 1.40
CA THR A 202 10.25 -12.84 2.67
C THR A 202 9.78 -13.88 3.68
N TRP A 203 8.46 -14.05 3.82
CA TRP A 203 7.83 -15.13 4.60
C TRP A 203 7.20 -16.12 3.61
N VAL A 204 7.78 -17.30 3.50
CA VAL A 204 7.46 -18.28 2.44
C VAL A 204 7.00 -19.58 3.03
N ASP A 205 5.82 -20.03 2.59
CA ASP A 205 5.24 -21.32 2.95
C ASP A 205 5.21 -21.51 4.47
N LEU A 206 4.84 -20.46 5.21
CA LEU A 206 4.66 -20.54 6.65
C LEU A 206 3.27 -21.06 6.97
N GLU A 207 3.20 -22.04 7.87
CA GLU A 207 1.92 -22.56 8.38
C GLU A 207 1.70 -22.01 9.80
N VAL A 208 0.72 -21.12 9.95
CA VAL A 208 0.41 -20.45 11.22
C VAL A 208 -0.92 -20.96 11.73
N ASP A 209 -0.95 -21.71 12.83
CA ASP A 209 -2.16 -22.43 13.26
C ASP A 209 -3.23 -21.55 13.93
N ASN A 210 -2.82 -20.45 14.56
CA ASN A 210 -3.70 -19.66 15.42
C ASN A 210 -3.78 -18.20 15.00
N GLU A 211 -2.69 -17.44 15.18
CA GLU A 211 -2.72 -15.99 15.02
C GLU A 211 -1.53 -15.46 14.22
N LEU A 212 -1.85 -14.71 13.16
CA LEU A 212 -0.92 -13.82 12.46
C LEU A 212 -1.25 -12.38 12.84
N LEU A 213 -0.36 -11.74 13.57
CA LEU A 213 -0.55 -10.37 14.07
C LEU A 213 0.54 -9.45 13.53
N ILE A 214 0.12 -8.39 12.84
CA ILE A 214 0.98 -7.29 12.41
C ILE A 214 0.35 -6.00 12.96
N GLU A 215 0.97 -5.41 13.96
CA GLU A 215 0.40 -4.32 14.74
C GLU A 215 1.40 -3.19 14.99
N ARG A 216 0.98 -1.93 14.81
CA ARG A 216 1.78 -0.71 15.10
C ARG A 216 3.15 -0.68 14.41
N VAL A 217 3.29 -1.34 13.26
CA VAL A 217 4.54 -1.39 12.50
C VAL A 217 4.57 -0.29 11.45
N THR A 218 5.74 0.31 11.24
CA THR A 218 6.01 1.22 10.12
C THR A 218 6.85 0.50 9.07
N ILE A 219 6.33 0.33 7.85
CA ILE A 219 7.01 -0.36 6.74
C ILE A 219 7.06 0.57 5.53
N GLU A 220 8.26 0.76 4.95
CA GLU A 220 8.43 1.64 3.78
C GLU A 220 7.75 1.09 2.52
N SER A 221 8.07 -0.14 2.12
CA SER A 221 7.48 -0.77 0.93
C SER A 221 7.30 -2.27 1.14
N ILE A 222 6.17 -2.82 0.70
CA ILE A 222 5.89 -4.25 0.68
C ILE A 222 5.73 -4.69 -0.77
N HIS A 223 6.61 -5.59 -1.19
CA HIS A 223 6.57 -6.16 -2.52
C HIS A 223 5.51 -7.25 -2.66
N SER A 224 5.17 -7.55 -3.90
CA SER A 224 4.22 -8.59 -4.28
C SER A 224 4.59 -9.94 -3.65
N SER A 225 3.63 -10.64 -3.05
CA SER A 225 3.82 -11.92 -2.34
C SER A 225 4.95 -11.90 -1.31
N ALA A 226 5.17 -10.77 -0.63
CA ALA A 226 6.10 -10.71 0.51
C ALA A 226 5.70 -11.70 1.61
N PHE A 227 4.40 -11.80 1.89
CA PHE A 227 3.82 -12.71 2.88
C PHE A 227 3.07 -13.85 2.19
N ILE A 228 3.61 -15.06 2.27
CA ILE A 228 2.97 -16.31 1.82
C ILE A 228 2.74 -17.18 3.05
N VAL A 229 1.52 -17.14 3.59
CA VAL A 229 1.16 -17.76 4.88
C VAL A 229 -0.11 -18.58 4.74
N HIS A 230 -0.19 -19.69 5.46
CA HIS A 230 -1.30 -20.65 5.41
C HIS A 230 -1.79 -20.99 6.82
N GLY A 231 -3.10 -21.22 6.96
CA GLY A 231 -3.69 -21.75 8.18
C GLY A 231 -4.14 -20.79 9.29
N PRO A 232 -3.87 -19.46 9.30
CA PRO A 232 -4.19 -18.68 10.50
C PRO A 232 -5.70 -18.63 10.73
N LYS A 233 -6.12 -18.91 11.97
CA LYS A 233 -7.51 -18.74 12.41
C LYS A 233 -7.89 -17.27 12.52
N THR A 234 -6.92 -16.43 12.87
CA THR A 234 -7.08 -14.98 12.92
C THR A 234 -5.89 -14.30 12.25
N PHE A 235 -6.18 -13.43 11.28
CA PHE A 235 -5.21 -12.49 10.73
C PHE A 235 -5.60 -11.07 11.14
N ARG A 236 -4.66 -10.36 11.77
CA ARG A 236 -4.83 -8.98 12.23
C ARG A 236 -3.76 -8.08 11.64
N LEU A 237 -4.22 -7.07 10.91
CA LEU A 237 -3.43 -5.95 10.43
C LEU A 237 -3.97 -4.68 11.11
N TYR A 238 -3.32 -4.22 12.17
CA TYR A 238 -3.86 -3.18 13.04
C TYR A 238 -2.91 -2.01 13.27
N GLY A 239 -3.37 -0.78 13.01
CA GLY A 239 -2.63 0.42 13.45
C GLY A 239 -1.28 0.60 12.74
N ASN A 240 -1.09 0.04 11.55
CA ASN A 240 0.19 0.08 10.84
C ASN A 240 0.29 1.29 9.90
N TYR A 241 1.51 1.66 9.56
CA TYR A 241 1.82 2.64 8.52
C TYR A 241 2.59 1.96 7.39
N PHE A 242 2.03 1.99 6.19
CA PHE A 242 2.63 1.43 4.97
C PHE A 242 2.91 2.54 3.97
N GLY A 243 4.17 2.67 3.52
CA GLY A 243 4.54 3.63 2.48
C GLY A 243 4.02 3.21 1.10
N ASN A 244 4.41 2.02 0.64
CA ASN A 244 3.95 1.44 -0.63
C ASN A 244 3.55 -0.02 -0.44
N VAL A 245 2.39 -0.42 -0.96
CA VAL A 245 1.93 -1.81 -0.93
C VAL A 245 1.61 -2.25 -2.36
N GLU A 246 2.41 -3.17 -2.88
CA GLU A 246 2.22 -3.74 -4.22
C GLU A 246 1.02 -4.72 -4.29
N GLY A 247 0.63 -5.06 -5.52
CA GLY A 247 -0.42 -6.04 -5.77
C GLY A 247 -0.08 -7.40 -5.18
N GLU A 248 -1.07 -8.10 -4.62
CA GLU A 248 -0.87 -9.41 -3.97
C GLU A 248 0.23 -9.44 -2.90
N ALA A 249 0.55 -8.33 -2.25
CA ALA A 249 1.54 -8.26 -1.18
C ALA A 249 1.30 -9.32 -0.07
N PHE A 250 0.03 -9.59 0.20
CA PHE A 250 -0.43 -10.58 1.17
C PHE A 250 -1.10 -11.75 0.46
N ARG A 251 -0.40 -12.89 0.39
CA ARG A 251 -0.93 -14.17 -0.09
C ARG A 251 -1.19 -15.09 1.10
N ILE A 252 -2.36 -14.94 1.70
CA ILE A 252 -2.70 -15.60 2.96
C ILE A 252 -3.91 -16.50 2.76
N LYS A 253 -3.76 -17.80 3.04
CA LYS A 253 -4.87 -18.76 3.08
C LYS A 253 -5.35 -18.94 4.51
N MET A 254 -6.50 -18.37 4.81
CA MET A 254 -7.10 -18.28 6.14
C MET A 254 -7.90 -19.54 6.52
N HIS A 255 -7.95 -19.83 7.82
CA HIS A 255 -8.89 -20.79 8.45
C HIS A 255 -9.99 -20.12 9.28
N GLY A 256 -10.02 -18.79 9.30
CA GLY A 256 -11.00 -18.01 10.05
C GLY A 256 -11.06 -16.56 9.60
N LYS A 257 -11.16 -15.64 10.55
CA LYS A 257 -11.49 -14.23 10.29
C LYS A 257 -10.26 -13.37 9.97
N THR A 258 -10.49 -12.34 9.16
CA THR A 258 -9.47 -11.35 8.77
C THR A 258 -9.91 -9.97 9.24
N LEU A 259 -9.01 -9.26 9.95
CA LEU A 259 -9.25 -7.92 10.50
C LEU A 259 -8.17 -6.98 10.00
N ILE A 260 -8.54 -5.99 9.20
CA ILE A 260 -7.66 -4.95 8.66
C ILE A 260 -8.20 -3.60 9.12
N GLN A 261 -7.63 -3.05 10.19
CA GLN A 261 -8.21 -1.90 10.88
C GLN A 261 -7.20 -0.84 11.25
N ASN A 262 -7.61 0.43 11.21
CA ASN A 262 -6.81 1.58 11.68
C ASN A 262 -5.44 1.71 10.98
N ASN A 263 -5.28 1.22 9.75
CA ASN A 263 -4.01 1.33 9.02
C ASN A 263 -3.97 2.57 8.14
N ILE A 264 -2.76 3.05 7.86
CA ILE A 264 -2.49 4.14 6.93
C ILE A 264 -1.69 3.57 5.77
N PHE A 265 -2.29 3.57 4.58
CA PHE A 265 -1.68 3.17 3.31
C PHE A 265 -1.37 4.44 2.51
N LYS A 266 -0.10 4.82 2.38
CA LYS A 266 0.28 6.00 1.61
C LYS A 266 0.09 5.76 0.11
N THR A 267 0.51 4.60 -0.40
CA THR A 267 0.27 4.15 -1.78
C THR A 267 -0.22 2.70 -1.79
N LEU A 268 -1.31 2.43 -2.49
CA LEU A 268 -1.92 1.09 -2.59
C LEU A 268 -2.11 0.68 -4.05
N ALA A 269 -1.41 -0.36 -4.48
CA ALA A 269 -1.50 -0.89 -5.84
C ALA A 269 -2.76 -1.73 -6.05
N LYS A 270 -3.07 -2.02 -7.32
CA LYS A 270 -4.19 -2.87 -7.73
C LYS A 270 -4.08 -4.26 -7.13
N GLY A 271 -5.15 -4.74 -6.51
CA GLY A 271 -5.25 -6.11 -6.00
C GLY A 271 -4.33 -6.39 -4.80
N ALA A 272 -3.97 -5.39 -3.99
CA ALA A 272 -3.11 -5.58 -2.83
C ALA A 272 -3.60 -6.70 -1.87
N PHE A 273 -4.92 -6.88 -1.75
CA PHE A 273 -5.56 -7.83 -0.84
C PHE A 273 -6.25 -9.02 -1.53
N ILE A 274 -6.21 -9.12 -2.86
CA ILE A 274 -7.00 -10.13 -3.61
C ILE A 274 -6.56 -11.57 -3.31
N SER A 275 -5.29 -11.74 -2.93
CA SER A 275 -4.67 -13.01 -2.59
C SER A 275 -4.90 -13.45 -1.14
N ILE A 276 -5.69 -12.70 -0.36
CA ILE A 276 -6.21 -13.16 0.92
C ILE A 276 -7.48 -13.97 0.62
N SER A 277 -7.43 -15.26 0.90
CA SER A 277 -8.53 -16.21 0.66
C SER A 277 -8.74 -17.13 1.86
N THR A 278 -9.85 -17.85 1.89
CA THR A 278 -10.13 -18.91 2.86
C THR A 278 -9.92 -20.25 2.18
N GLU A 279 -9.43 -21.25 2.91
CA GLU A 279 -9.31 -22.60 2.35
C GLU A 279 -10.68 -23.25 2.07
N ASP A 280 -10.82 -23.91 0.91
CA ASP A 280 -12.08 -24.54 0.48
C ASP A 280 -12.65 -25.54 1.50
N SER A 281 -11.77 -26.26 2.20
CA SER A 281 -12.12 -27.20 3.26
C SER A 281 -12.85 -26.47 4.40
N VAL A 282 -12.36 -25.30 4.78
CA VAL A 282 -12.94 -24.45 5.83
C VAL A 282 -14.25 -23.84 5.38
N ILE A 283 -14.35 -23.38 4.12
CA ILE A 283 -15.59 -22.85 3.56
C ILE A 283 -16.70 -23.92 3.60
N LYS A 284 -16.39 -25.16 3.21
CA LYS A 284 -17.35 -26.27 3.24
C LYS A 284 -17.81 -26.62 4.66
N MET A 285 -16.94 -26.49 5.66
CA MET A 285 -17.25 -26.85 7.04
C MET A 285 -17.93 -25.73 7.84
N LYS A 286 -17.48 -24.48 7.67
CA LYS A 286 -17.86 -23.33 8.51
C LYS A 286 -18.56 -22.21 7.73
N GLY A 287 -18.73 -22.34 6.42
CA GLY A 287 -19.26 -21.30 5.55
C GLY A 287 -18.25 -20.20 5.24
N LEU A 288 -18.73 -19.13 4.62
CA LEU A 288 -17.93 -17.93 4.32
C LEU A 288 -17.42 -17.30 5.62
N GLN A 289 -16.14 -16.96 5.64
CA GLN A 289 -15.53 -16.28 6.77
C GLN A 289 -15.71 -14.77 6.63
N ARG A 290 -15.52 -14.01 7.70
CA ARG A 290 -15.64 -12.54 7.64
C ARG A 290 -14.29 -11.87 7.44
N LEU A 291 -14.25 -10.90 6.53
CA LEU A 291 -13.15 -9.96 6.36
C LEU A 291 -13.64 -8.55 6.69
N GLN A 292 -13.02 -7.93 7.69
CA GLN A 292 -13.34 -6.55 8.11
C GLN A 292 -12.24 -5.61 7.66
N PHE A 293 -12.60 -4.58 6.90
CA PHE A 293 -11.73 -3.50 6.46
C PHE A 293 -12.32 -2.18 6.94
N GLU A 294 -11.84 -1.70 8.09
CA GLU A 294 -12.48 -0.60 8.82
C GLU A 294 -11.48 0.48 9.25
N ASN A 295 -11.89 1.76 9.19
CA ASN A 295 -11.08 2.89 9.67
C ASN A 295 -9.68 2.97 9.04
N ASN A 296 -9.52 2.53 7.80
CA ASN A 296 -8.24 2.61 7.09
C ASN A 296 -8.15 3.92 6.31
N THR A 297 -6.97 4.53 6.32
CA THR A 297 -6.67 5.71 5.52
C THR A 297 -5.89 5.31 4.28
N VAL A 298 -6.31 5.73 3.09
CA VAL A 298 -5.65 5.49 1.81
C VAL A 298 -5.26 6.83 1.19
N GLY A 299 -3.98 7.01 0.87
CA GLY A 299 -3.46 8.21 0.21
C GLY A 299 -3.64 8.14 -1.30
N HIS A 300 -2.66 7.58 -1.99
CA HIS A 300 -2.70 7.30 -3.41
C HIS A 300 -3.13 5.85 -3.67
N PHE A 301 -3.90 5.61 -4.73
CA PHE A 301 -4.35 4.28 -5.08
C PHE A 301 -4.44 4.07 -6.59
N GLU A 302 -4.24 2.83 -7.02
CA GLU A 302 -4.54 2.37 -8.37
C GLU A 302 -5.99 1.86 -8.47
N SER A 303 -6.54 1.85 -9.69
CA SER A 303 -7.86 1.27 -9.95
C SER A 303 -7.89 -0.22 -9.62
N GLY A 304 -8.79 -0.61 -8.72
CA GLY A 304 -8.93 -1.95 -8.17
C GLY A 304 -7.98 -2.23 -7.01
N CYS A 305 -7.62 -1.25 -6.20
CA CYS A 305 -6.79 -1.47 -5.03
C CYS A 305 -7.50 -2.27 -3.91
N LEU A 306 -8.82 -2.07 -3.73
CA LEU A 306 -9.63 -2.76 -2.71
C LEU A 306 -10.40 -3.96 -3.29
N LEU A 307 -9.68 -4.78 -4.06
CA LEU A 307 -10.20 -6.07 -4.53
C LEU A 307 -10.00 -7.14 -3.47
N PHE A 308 -11.10 -7.80 -3.13
CA PHE A 308 -11.11 -8.91 -2.17
C PHE A 308 -11.70 -10.16 -2.82
N ASN A 309 -11.31 -11.31 -2.29
CA ASN A 309 -11.86 -12.60 -2.73
C ASN A 309 -13.24 -12.84 -2.12
N MET A 310 -14.29 -12.47 -2.85
CA MET A 310 -15.69 -12.60 -2.42
C MET A 310 -16.23 -14.04 -2.43
N THR A 311 -15.55 -14.98 -3.11
CA THR A 311 -15.94 -16.40 -3.04
C THR A 311 -15.49 -17.04 -1.72
N SER A 312 -14.51 -16.43 -1.06
CA SER A 312 -13.92 -16.90 0.20
C SER A 312 -14.43 -16.17 1.44
N PHE A 313 -14.86 -14.91 1.30
CA PHE A 313 -15.21 -14.04 2.41
C PHE A 313 -16.53 -13.28 2.22
N GLU A 314 -17.22 -13.07 3.32
CA GLU A 314 -18.15 -11.96 3.51
C GLU A 314 -17.35 -10.71 3.89
N VAL A 315 -17.23 -9.77 2.95
CA VAL A 315 -16.42 -8.56 3.13
C VAL A 315 -17.25 -7.42 3.71
N GLN A 316 -16.77 -6.86 4.82
CA GLN A 316 -17.31 -5.69 5.49
C GLN A 316 -16.33 -4.52 5.30
N LEU A 317 -16.77 -3.53 4.56
CA LEU A 317 -16.03 -2.29 4.28
C LEU A 317 -16.73 -1.15 5.00
N ASP A 318 -16.03 -0.47 5.90
CA ASP A 318 -16.58 0.68 6.63
C ASP A 318 -15.51 1.73 6.91
N ASN A 319 -15.92 3.01 6.98
CA ASN A 319 -15.08 4.13 7.36
C ASN A 319 -13.71 4.18 6.67
N VAL A 320 -13.68 4.00 5.35
CA VAL A 320 -12.45 4.11 4.57
C VAL A 320 -12.20 5.58 4.24
N VAL A 321 -11.10 6.13 4.74
CA VAL A 321 -10.75 7.54 4.58
C VAL A 321 -9.77 7.69 3.43
N LEU A 322 -10.13 8.47 2.41
CA LEU A 322 -9.20 8.86 1.36
C LEU A 322 -8.53 10.18 1.76
N ASN A 323 -7.20 10.16 1.88
CA ASN A 323 -6.41 11.37 2.12
C ASN A 323 -6.15 12.14 0.81
N LEU A 324 -7.24 12.37 0.07
CA LEU A 324 -7.30 13.13 -1.18
C LEU A 324 -8.43 14.15 -1.06
N THR A 325 -8.25 15.29 -1.73
CA THR A 325 -9.26 16.37 -1.77
C THR A 325 -10.49 15.94 -2.55
N CYS A 326 -11.68 16.09 -1.97
CA CYS A 326 -12.94 15.77 -2.61
C CYS A 326 -13.15 16.59 -3.89
N SER A 327 -13.47 15.94 -5.01
CA SER A 327 -13.85 16.60 -6.27
C SER A 327 -15.09 15.95 -6.87
N CYS A 328 -16.10 16.74 -7.23
CA CYS A 328 -17.36 16.26 -7.78
C CYS A 328 -17.17 15.37 -9.03
N THR A 329 -16.17 15.66 -9.87
CA THR A 329 -15.88 14.87 -11.07
C THR A 329 -15.21 13.54 -10.74
N LEU A 330 -14.40 13.49 -9.68
CA LEU A 330 -13.64 12.31 -9.28
C LEU A 330 -14.44 11.39 -8.36
N LEU A 331 -15.42 11.89 -7.61
CA LEU A 331 -16.25 11.05 -6.75
C LEU A 331 -17.01 9.96 -7.54
N GLU A 332 -17.51 10.30 -8.72
CA GLU A 332 -18.19 9.33 -9.60
C GLU A 332 -17.23 8.21 -10.05
N THR A 333 -15.97 8.56 -10.36
CA THR A 333 -14.98 7.57 -10.83
C THR A 333 -14.41 6.76 -9.67
N TRP A 334 -14.10 7.38 -8.53
CA TRP A 334 -13.51 6.72 -7.35
C TRP A 334 -14.35 5.59 -6.81
N GLY A 335 -15.68 5.74 -6.78
CA GLY A 335 -16.57 4.65 -6.36
C GLY A 335 -16.41 3.40 -7.21
N SER A 336 -16.24 3.57 -8.53
CA SER A 336 -16.02 2.46 -9.47
C SER A 336 -14.58 1.94 -9.48
N GLU A 337 -13.60 2.82 -9.26
CA GLU A 337 -12.18 2.48 -9.29
C GLU A 337 -11.72 1.75 -8.02
N LEU A 338 -12.15 2.18 -6.84
CA LEU A 338 -11.71 1.60 -5.57
C LEU A 338 -12.15 0.14 -5.43
N SER A 339 -13.42 -0.13 -5.70
CA SER A 339 -14.04 -1.45 -5.63
C SER A 339 -14.52 -1.91 -7.00
N SER A 340 -13.59 -2.14 -7.93
CA SER A 340 -13.92 -2.72 -9.23
C SER A 340 -14.24 -4.21 -9.08
N TYR A 341 -15.48 -4.57 -8.73
CA TYR A 341 -15.89 -5.97 -8.60
C TYR A 341 -15.34 -6.82 -9.75
N SER A 342 -14.50 -7.80 -9.43
CA SER A 342 -14.05 -8.77 -10.43
C SER A 342 -15.22 -9.74 -10.65
N PRO A 343 -15.85 -9.77 -11.84
CA PRO A 343 -16.92 -10.70 -12.13
C PRO A 343 -16.28 -12.04 -12.53
N LEU A 344 -15.56 -12.67 -11.61
CA LEU A 344 -15.09 -14.03 -11.83
C LEU A 344 -16.18 -14.99 -11.38
N GLN A 345 -16.85 -15.54 -12.40
CA GLN A 345 -17.85 -16.63 -12.42
C GLN A 345 -19.34 -16.24 -12.33
N GLY A 346 -19.90 -15.88 -13.49
CA GLY A 346 -20.89 -16.74 -14.12
C GLY A 346 -22.31 -16.85 -13.54
N GLN A 347 -22.73 -15.99 -12.60
CA GLN A 347 -24.15 -15.87 -12.26
C GLN A 347 -24.70 -14.49 -12.59
N GLN A 348 -25.65 -14.50 -13.54
CA GLN A 348 -26.47 -13.40 -14.07
C GLN A 348 -27.40 -12.71 -13.05
N ASN A 349 -27.08 -12.74 -11.77
CA ASN A 349 -27.80 -11.97 -10.78
C ASN A 349 -26.97 -10.73 -10.50
N SER A 350 -27.47 -9.58 -10.94
CA SER A 350 -26.92 -8.25 -10.69
C SER A 350 -26.31 -8.20 -9.28
N PRO A 351 -25.01 -7.87 -9.14
CA PRO A 351 -24.43 -7.70 -7.82
C PRO A 351 -25.28 -6.67 -7.08
N PRO A 352 -25.57 -6.86 -5.77
CA PRO A 352 -26.20 -5.81 -4.98
C PRO A 352 -25.38 -4.55 -5.22
N GLN A 353 -25.99 -3.52 -5.79
CA GLN A 353 -25.40 -2.19 -5.89
C GLN A 353 -25.12 -1.75 -4.45
N MET A 354 -23.96 -2.12 -3.92
CA MET A 354 -23.45 -1.60 -2.68
C MET A 354 -23.22 -0.12 -2.94
N ASP A 355 -24.03 0.71 -2.29
CA ASP A 355 -23.92 2.15 -2.37
C ASP A 355 -22.58 2.56 -1.73
N ALA A 356 -21.53 2.58 -2.56
CA ALA A 356 -20.16 2.89 -2.17
C ALA A 356 -20.09 4.24 -1.43
N SER A 357 -21.02 5.14 -1.72
CA SER A 357 -21.09 6.50 -1.20
C SER A 357 -21.19 6.60 0.34
N ASP A 358 -21.70 5.57 1.03
CA ASP A 358 -21.88 5.59 2.49
C ASP A 358 -20.62 5.19 3.28
N ARG A 359 -19.62 4.58 2.63
CA ARG A 359 -18.46 3.93 3.30
C ARG A 359 -17.15 4.70 3.15
N PHE A 360 -17.07 5.57 2.15
CA PHE A 360 -15.86 6.33 1.83
C PHE A 360 -15.97 7.77 2.32
N TRP A 361 -14.83 8.29 2.77
CA TRP A 361 -14.65 9.67 3.20
C TRP A 361 -13.54 10.32 2.38
N CYS A 362 -13.61 11.62 2.12
CA CYS A 362 -12.52 12.38 1.49
C CYS A 362 -12.25 13.67 2.26
N GLN A 363 -11.13 14.31 1.95
CA GLN A 363 -10.71 15.56 2.58
C GLN A 363 -11.43 16.76 1.93
N GLU A 364 -12.08 17.59 2.73
CA GLU A 364 -12.70 18.83 2.29
C GLU A 364 -11.65 19.95 2.16
N ASP A 365 -11.64 20.66 1.04
CA ASP A 365 -10.72 21.78 0.79
C ASP A 365 -11.25 23.07 1.42
N THR A 366 -11.18 23.17 2.75
CA THR A 366 -11.49 24.43 3.44
C THR A 366 -10.20 25.21 3.69
N ALA A 367 -9.89 26.13 2.76
CA ALA A 367 -8.72 27.01 2.84
C ALA A 367 -8.65 27.89 4.12
N GLU A 368 -9.71 27.94 4.92
CA GLU A 368 -9.86 28.86 6.06
C GLU A 368 -9.71 28.24 7.45
N LYS A 369 -9.53 26.93 7.60
CA LYS A 369 -9.37 26.30 8.93
C LYS A 369 -8.13 25.43 8.98
N ASN A 370 -7.29 25.64 10.00
CA ASN A 370 -6.04 24.91 10.29
C ASN A 370 -6.23 23.40 10.62
N GLY A 371 -7.29 22.74 10.12
CA GLY A 371 -7.59 21.34 10.36
C GLY A 371 -8.08 20.66 9.09
N ARG A 372 -7.62 19.42 8.86
CA ARG A 372 -8.16 18.55 7.81
C ARG A 372 -9.56 18.11 8.26
N HIS A 373 -10.59 18.57 7.55
CA HIS A 373 -11.95 18.11 7.75
C HIS A 373 -12.25 16.99 6.75
N TYR A 374 -12.86 15.91 7.22
CA TYR A 374 -13.24 14.77 6.38
C TYR A 374 -14.76 14.69 6.28
N ILE A 375 -15.27 14.52 5.06
CA ILE A 375 -16.70 14.43 4.77
C ILE A 375 -16.99 13.12 4.02
N LYS A 376 -18.16 12.53 4.27
CA LYS A 376 -18.61 11.34 3.56
C LYS A 376 -18.88 11.64 2.10
N PHE A 377 -18.65 10.65 1.24
CA PHE A 377 -18.90 10.77 -0.19
C PHE A 377 -20.34 11.15 -0.50
N LYS A 378 -21.30 10.52 0.18
CA LYS A 378 -22.72 10.80 0.02
C LYS A 378 -23.11 12.24 0.40
N ASP A 379 -22.55 12.75 1.49
CA ASP A 379 -22.86 14.10 1.95
C ASP A 379 -22.25 15.13 1.00
N TYR A 380 -21.04 14.88 0.50
CA TYR A 380 -20.37 15.75 -0.47
C TYR A 380 -21.03 15.71 -1.86
N SER A 381 -21.47 14.53 -2.33
CA SER A 381 -22.13 14.41 -3.63
C SER A 381 -23.46 15.18 -3.68
N GLN A 382 -24.19 15.24 -2.57
CA GLN A 382 -25.38 16.09 -2.46
C GLN A 382 -25.05 17.57 -2.63
N GLN A 383 -23.92 18.05 -2.10
CA GLN A 383 -23.48 19.44 -2.30
C GLN A 383 -23.13 19.72 -3.77
N CYS A 384 -22.50 18.76 -4.47
CA CYS A 384 -22.18 18.87 -5.89
C CYS A 384 -23.43 19.05 -6.77
N ILE A 385 -24.50 18.29 -6.49
CA ILE A 385 -25.77 18.38 -7.23
C ILE A 385 -26.40 19.76 -7.04
N LEU A 386 -26.34 20.33 -5.84
CA LEU A 386 -26.88 21.66 -5.56
C LEU A 386 -26.12 22.76 -6.33
N VAL A 387 -24.79 22.70 -6.37
CA VAL A 387 -23.98 23.70 -7.09
C VAL A 387 -24.20 23.61 -8.60
N SER A 388 -24.18 22.39 -9.17
CA SER A 388 -24.46 22.17 -10.59
C SER A 388 -25.89 22.58 -10.97
N GLY A 389 -26.87 22.21 -10.13
CA GLY A 389 -28.26 22.60 -10.31
C GLY A 389 -28.45 24.12 -10.29
N LEU A 390 -27.78 24.82 -9.38
CA LEU A 390 -27.87 26.28 -9.26
C LEU A 390 -27.26 26.96 -10.51
N HIS A 391 -26.13 26.48 -11.03
CA HIS A 391 -25.56 26.98 -12.28
C HIS A 391 -26.51 26.76 -13.47
N MET A 392 -27.11 25.57 -13.60
CA MET A 392 -28.09 25.31 -14.65
C MET A 392 -29.34 26.18 -14.52
N PHE A 393 -29.85 26.39 -13.30
CA PHE A 393 -30.95 27.32 -13.04
C PHE A 393 -30.61 28.78 -13.40
N ILE A 394 -29.39 29.24 -13.10
CA ILE A 394 -28.92 30.57 -13.51
C ILE A 394 -28.87 30.67 -15.04
N ILE A 395 -28.34 29.66 -15.74
CA ILE A 395 -28.27 29.66 -17.20
C ILE A 395 -29.69 29.69 -17.81
N ILE A 396 -30.63 28.90 -17.29
CA ILE A 396 -32.02 28.87 -17.76
C ILE A 396 -32.71 30.22 -17.50
N THR A 397 -32.56 30.80 -16.31
CA THR A 397 -33.18 32.10 -15.98
C THR A 397 -32.61 33.23 -16.84
N VAL A 398 -31.29 33.27 -17.05
CA VAL A 398 -30.63 34.25 -17.92
C VAL A 398 -31.07 34.07 -19.38
N THR A 399 -31.09 32.86 -19.91
CA THR A 399 -31.53 32.60 -21.30
C THR A 399 -33.01 32.92 -21.53
N CYS A 400 -33.88 32.56 -20.59
CA CYS A 400 -35.29 32.95 -20.62
C CYS A 400 -35.47 34.47 -20.58
N SER A 401 -34.69 35.17 -19.74
CA SER A 401 -34.76 36.65 -19.65
C SER A 401 -34.32 37.32 -20.96
N LEU A 402 -33.28 36.80 -21.61
CA LEU A 402 -32.80 37.26 -22.92
C LEU A 402 -33.83 37.03 -24.03
N LEU A 403 -34.46 35.85 -24.07
CA LEU A 403 -35.53 35.54 -25.02
C LEU A 403 -36.75 36.47 -24.85
N LEU A 404 -37.13 36.75 -23.60
CA LEU A 404 -38.19 37.72 -23.29
C LEU A 404 -37.84 39.13 -23.79
N LEU A 405 -36.60 39.56 -23.60
CA LEU A 405 -36.12 40.87 -24.06
C LEU A 405 -36.15 40.98 -25.59
N VAL A 406 -35.73 39.92 -26.30
CA VAL A 406 -35.81 39.85 -27.77
C VAL A 406 -37.27 39.89 -28.24
N LEU A 407 -38.17 39.16 -27.60
CA LEU A 407 -39.61 39.21 -27.92
C LEU A 407 -40.20 40.61 -27.74
N VAL A 408 -39.87 41.30 -26.64
CA VAL A 408 -40.30 42.69 -26.41
C VAL A 408 -39.76 43.62 -27.51
N LEU A 409 -38.49 43.48 -27.89
CA LEU A 409 -37.90 44.26 -28.98
C LEU A 409 -38.56 43.98 -30.34
N ILE A 410 -38.93 42.72 -30.63
CA ILE A 410 -39.67 42.35 -31.82
C ILE A 410 -41.07 42.99 -31.81
N VAL A 411 -41.77 42.96 -30.68
CA VAL A 411 -43.09 43.60 -30.54
C VAL A 411 -42.97 45.11 -30.78
N ILE A 412 -41.99 45.78 -30.17
CA ILE A 412 -41.73 47.21 -30.38
C ILE A 412 -41.41 47.49 -31.86
N PHE A 413 -40.59 46.66 -32.49
CA PHE A 413 -40.24 46.80 -33.91
C PHE A 413 -41.46 46.62 -34.82
N LEU A 414 -42.27 45.59 -34.59
CA LEU A 414 -43.52 45.35 -35.32
C LEU A 414 -44.52 46.50 -35.10
N TRP A 415 -44.60 47.04 -33.88
CA TRP A 415 -45.48 48.16 -33.55
C TRP A 415 -45.03 49.46 -34.23
N ASN A 416 -43.72 49.75 -34.23
CA ASN A 416 -43.14 50.88 -34.96
C ASN A 416 -43.31 50.73 -36.47
N ARG A 417 -43.16 49.51 -37.01
CA ARG A 417 -43.38 49.23 -38.43
C ARG A 417 -44.86 49.38 -38.81
N TYR A 418 -45.78 48.93 -37.96
CA TYR A 418 -47.22 49.12 -38.15
C TYR A 418 -47.60 50.60 -38.11
N ARG A 419 -47.09 51.36 -37.13
CA ARG A 419 -47.31 52.81 -37.02
C ARG A 419 -46.75 53.57 -38.22
N SER A 420 -45.54 53.24 -38.69
CA SER A 420 -44.94 53.85 -39.89
C SER A 420 -45.76 53.60 -41.15
N ARG A 421 -46.34 52.40 -41.31
CA ARG A 421 -47.26 52.09 -42.42
C ARG A 421 -48.57 52.85 -42.34
N HIS A 422 -49.10 53.08 -41.14
CA HIS A 422 -50.33 53.87 -40.94
C HIS A 422 -50.12 55.39 -41.08
N GLN A 423 -48.91 55.91 -40.85
CA GLN A 423 -48.62 57.34 -41.03
C GLN A 423 -48.41 57.77 -42.49
N ARG A 424 -48.31 56.85 -43.46
CA ARG A 424 -48.15 57.19 -44.89
C ARG A 424 -49.48 57.36 -45.66
N ARG A 425 -50.62 57.51 -44.99
CA ARG A 425 -51.95 57.64 -45.62
C ARG A 425 -52.63 59.02 -45.52
N TRP A 426 -51.91 60.06 -45.11
CA TRP A 426 -52.43 61.43 -45.20
C TRP A 426 -51.72 62.19 -46.31
N ILE A 427 -52.46 62.43 -47.38
CA ILE A 427 -52.15 63.30 -48.52
C ILE A 427 -52.24 64.76 -48.04
N SER A 428 -51.25 65.58 -48.38
CA SER A 428 -51.39 67.05 -48.40
C SER A 428 -50.74 67.62 -49.67
N VAL A 429 -51.58 68.28 -50.47
CA VAL A 429 -51.33 69.03 -51.72
C VAL A 429 -50.82 70.45 -51.36
N PRO A 430 -50.08 71.16 -52.24
CA PRO A 430 -49.16 72.23 -51.83
C PRO A 430 -49.78 73.64 -51.80
N GLY A 431 -49.20 74.49 -50.95
CA GLY A 431 -49.37 75.94 -50.96
C GLY A 431 -48.07 76.63 -50.51
N THR A 432 -47.48 77.42 -51.39
CA THR A 432 -46.36 78.37 -51.18
C THR A 432 -46.88 79.72 -50.64
N PRO A 433 -46.06 80.78 -50.46
CA PRO A 433 -44.92 80.93 -49.54
C PRO A 433 -45.04 82.25 -48.70
N SER A 434 -44.34 82.41 -47.56
CA SER A 434 -43.64 83.67 -47.20
C SER A 434 -42.91 83.60 -45.85
N ASN A 435 -41.68 84.16 -45.84
CA ASN A 435 -41.05 85.09 -44.88
C ASN A 435 -41.77 85.30 -43.53
N ASP A 436 -41.11 85.44 -42.38
CA ASP A 436 -39.97 86.32 -42.11
C ASP A 436 -39.42 86.10 -40.67
N LYS A 437 -38.11 86.30 -40.50
CA LYS A 437 -37.39 86.90 -39.35
C LYS A 437 -37.35 86.28 -37.93
N LYS A 438 -36.08 86.05 -37.54
CA LYS A 438 -35.36 86.50 -36.30
C LYS A 438 -35.75 85.78 -34.99
N THR A 439 -34.86 85.42 -34.05
CA THR A 439 -33.62 86.06 -33.57
C THR A 439 -32.90 85.15 -32.54
N LYS A 440 -31.55 85.17 -32.51
CA LYS A 440 -30.60 85.11 -31.34
C LYS A 440 -30.78 83.98 -30.28
N LYS A 441 -29.74 83.29 -29.76
CA LYS A 441 -28.47 83.80 -29.20
C LYS A 441 -27.52 82.64 -28.78
N ASN A 442 -26.24 82.78 -29.14
CA ASN A 442 -24.95 82.32 -28.56
C ASN A 442 -24.84 81.34 -27.38
N LYS A 443 -23.99 80.32 -27.55
CA LYS A 443 -22.66 80.07 -26.90
C LYS A 443 -22.15 78.71 -27.46
N GLY A 444 -20.94 78.47 -27.94
CA GLY A 444 -19.66 79.18 -27.88
C GLY A 444 -18.56 78.17 -27.50
N ASN A 445 -17.52 78.08 -28.34
CA ASN A 445 -16.18 77.44 -28.20
C ASN A 445 -16.00 76.13 -29.00
N ASN A 446 -15.36 76.20 -30.19
CA ASN A 446 -13.91 76.21 -30.49
C ASN A 446 -13.30 74.80 -30.30
N VAL A 447 -12.63 74.19 -31.27
CA VAL A 447 -11.35 74.59 -31.89
C VAL A 447 -11.11 73.73 -33.17
N GLU A 448 -10.74 74.39 -34.28
CA GLU A 448 -9.76 74.03 -35.34
C GLU A 448 -9.59 72.56 -35.82
N LYS A 449 -9.35 72.23 -37.11
CA LYS A 449 -8.55 72.89 -38.15
C LYS A 449 -8.69 72.13 -39.50
N ILE A 450 -8.56 72.88 -40.61
CA ILE A 450 -7.84 72.56 -41.87
C ILE A 450 -8.49 71.52 -42.81
N SER A 451 -9.13 71.98 -43.91
CA SER A 451 -8.60 72.11 -45.29
C SER A 451 -8.73 70.80 -46.07
N ALA A 452 -9.05 70.70 -47.37
CA ALA A 452 -9.27 71.62 -48.48
C ALA A 452 -10.05 70.83 -49.56
N ASN A 453 -10.59 71.54 -50.57
CA ASN A 453 -10.86 71.12 -51.96
C ASN A 453 -11.50 69.73 -52.22
N GLY A 454 -12.60 69.57 -52.95
CA GLY A 454 -13.06 70.32 -54.11
C GLY A 454 -13.70 69.31 -55.09
N GLN A 455 -14.60 69.82 -55.93
CA GLN A 455 -15.05 69.25 -57.22
C GLN A 455 -15.76 67.88 -57.25
N ASP A 456 -17.09 67.98 -57.35
CA ASP A 456 -17.90 67.75 -58.56
C ASP A 456 -17.59 66.59 -59.54
N SER A 457 -18.70 66.09 -60.09
CA SER A 457 -18.91 65.37 -61.36
C SER A 457 -18.93 63.83 -61.41
N ARG A 458 -20.08 63.38 -61.94
CA ARG A 458 -20.47 62.06 -62.47
C ARG A 458 -19.41 61.40 -63.36
N LEU A 459 -19.34 60.07 -63.28
CA LEU A 459 -19.18 59.21 -64.47
C LEU A 459 -19.70 57.79 -64.21
N THR A 460 -20.65 57.34 -65.02
CA THR A 460 -21.07 55.95 -65.20
C THR A 460 -20.09 55.20 -66.11
N VAL A 461 -19.73 53.96 -65.76
CA VAL A 461 -19.19 52.97 -66.71
C VAL A 461 -19.78 51.60 -66.38
N VAL A 462 -20.39 50.99 -67.40
CA VAL A 462 -20.81 49.58 -67.46
C VAL A 462 -19.77 48.84 -68.31
N VAL A 463 -19.28 47.68 -67.84
CA VAL A 463 -18.61 46.65 -68.64
C VAL A 463 -19.00 45.26 -68.07
N PRO A 464 -19.16 44.21 -68.91
CA PRO A 464 -19.90 42.99 -68.58
C PRO A 464 -19.01 41.83 -68.10
N ASP A 465 -19.68 40.87 -67.44
CA ASP A 465 -19.34 39.48 -67.13
C ASP A 465 -17.88 39.03 -67.04
N GLY A 466 -17.52 38.50 -65.87
CA GLY A 466 -16.35 37.64 -65.72
C GLY A 466 -16.04 37.22 -64.28
N ARG A 467 -16.51 36.01 -63.93
CA ARG A 467 -15.94 35.07 -62.94
C ARG A 467 -16.50 35.04 -61.50
N THR A 468 -17.33 34.00 -61.27
CA THR A 468 -17.14 32.85 -60.34
C THR A 468 -16.36 33.03 -59.04
N TYR A 469 -17.03 32.73 -57.90
CA TYR A 469 -16.53 32.09 -56.66
C TYR A 469 -17.77 31.61 -55.88
N ARG A 470 -17.82 30.51 -55.11
CA ARG A 470 -16.96 29.35 -54.86
C ARG A 470 -17.89 28.33 -54.18
N GLU A 471 -17.77 27.07 -54.57
CA GLU A 471 -18.63 25.97 -54.18
C GLU A 471 -18.63 25.69 -52.67
N THR A 472 -19.75 25.15 -52.20
CA THR A 472 -19.97 24.54 -50.90
C THR A 472 -19.11 23.29 -50.73
N GLU A 473 -18.21 23.29 -49.74
CA GLU A 473 -17.53 22.06 -49.34
C GLU A 473 -18.48 21.19 -48.50
N LEU A 474 -18.83 20.04 -49.07
CA LEU A 474 -19.53 18.93 -48.42
C LEU A 474 -18.46 18.05 -47.77
N HIS A 475 -18.38 18.02 -46.44
CA HIS A 475 -17.55 17.04 -45.74
C HIS A 475 -18.22 15.66 -45.82
N VAL A 476 -17.84 14.86 -46.81
CA VAL A 476 -18.09 13.41 -46.80
C VAL A 476 -16.97 12.76 -46.01
N ILE A 477 -17.29 12.28 -44.80
CA ILE A 477 -16.41 11.38 -44.06
C ILE A 477 -16.54 10.02 -44.73
N VAL A 478 -15.50 9.63 -45.47
CA VAL A 478 -15.35 8.26 -45.97
C VAL A 478 -14.70 7.45 -44.85
N GLU A 479 -15.48 6.64 -44.14
CA GLU A 479 -14.94 5.58 -43.30
C GLU A 479 -14.19 4.59 -44.20
N ARG A 480 -12.86 4.54 -44.06
CA ARG A 480 -12.06 3.40 -44.52
C ARG A 480 -12.03 2.38 -43.41
N THR A 481 -12.78 1.30 -43.58
CA THR A 481 -12.56 0.06 -42.84
C THR A 481 -11.27 -0.58 -43.35
N GLU A 482 -10.21 -0.54 -42.55
CA GLU A 482 -9.05 -1.39 -42.77
C GLU A 482 -9.44 -2.85 -42.45
N PRO A 483 -9.09 -3.83 -43.31
CA PRO A 483 -9.35 -5.22 -43.01
C PRO A 483 -8.45 -5.68 -41.85
N ILE A 484 -9.07 -6.29 -40.85
CA ILE A 484 -8.38 -7.01 -39.77
C ILE A 484 -7.56 -8.13 -40.41
N VAL A 485 -6.24 -7.98 -40.37
CA VAL A 485 -5.30 -9.04 -40.75
C VAL A 485 -5.32 -10.06 -39.61
N GLU A 486 -5.60 -11.32 -39.93
CA GLU A 486 -5.42 -12.45 -39.01
C GLU A 486 -3.96 -12.50 -38.57
N HIS A 487 -3.71 -12.36 -37.27
CA HIS A 487 -2.44 -12.74 -36.70
C HIS A 487 -2.36 -14.27 -36.65
N GLU A 488 -1.61 -14.81 -37.60
CA GLU A 488 -1.11 -16.18 -37.61
C GLU A 488 -0.34 -16.45 -36.30
N TYR A 489 -0.92 -17.29 -35.43
CA TYR A 489 -0.27 -17.77 -34.21
C TYR A 489 0.77 -18.81 -34.61
N VAL A 490 2.04 -18.42 -34.63
CA VAL A 490 3.16 -19.37 -34.74
C VAL A 490 3.38 -19.98 -33.37
N ASP A 491 2.96 -21.23 -33.24
CA ASP A 491 3.14 -22.08 -32.08
C ASP A 491 4.56 -22.69 -32.11
N THR A 492 5.51 -22.06 -31.42
CA THR A 492 6.87 -22.59 -31.26
C THR A 492 7.36 -22.46 -29.82
N ALA A 493 6.80 -23.27 -28.92
CA ALA A 493 7.45 -23.52 -27.62
C ALA A 493 7.00 -24.83 -26.94
N ILE A 494 6.87 -25.94 -27.68
CA ILE A 494 6.76 -27.27 -27.08
C ILE A 494 7.52 -28.29 -27.94
N ASP A 495 8.87 -28.31 -27.87
CA ASP A 495 9.62 -29.59 -28.06
C ASP A 495 11.12 -29.60 -27.64
N GLU A 496 11.52 -29.02 -26.49
CA GLU A 496 12.93 -29.19 -26.00
C GLU A 496 13.07 -29.58 -24.51
N ARG A 497 12.14 -30.40 -23.99
CA ARG A 497 12.32 -31.06 -22.66
C ARG A 497 12.19 -32.58 -22.66
N ALA A 498 12.40 -33.24 -23.81
CA ALA A 498 12.41 -34.70 -23.91
C ALA A 498 13.81 -35.34 -24.10
N LYS A 499 14.92 -34.61 -23.93
CA LYS A 499 16.27 -35.20 -23.97
C LYS A 499 17.18 -34.66 -22.86
N LYS A 500 16.94 -35.13 -21.63
CA LYS A 500 17.98 -35.22 -20.58
C LYS A 500 17.57 -36.06 -19.37
N ILE A 501 17.11 -37.29 -19.61
CA ILE A 501 17.14 -38.38 -18.61
C ILE A 501 17.41 -39.69 -19.35
N VAL A 502 18.64 -39.91 -19.78
CA VAL A 502 19.34 -41.21 -19.81
C VAL A 502 20.84 -40.88 -19.90
N GLN A 503 21.49 -40.74 -18.75
CA GLN A 503 22.84 -41.22 -18.43
C GLN A 503 23.14 -40.95 -16.96
#